data_AF-A0A938BK86-F1
#
_entry.id   AF-A0A938BK86-F1
#
_cell.length_a   1.000
_cell.length_b   1.000
_cell.length_c   1.000
_cell.angle_alpha   90.00
_cell.angle_beta   90.00
_cell.angle_gamma   90.00
#
_symmetry.space_group_name_H-M   'P 1'
#
loop_
_entity.id
_entity.type
_entity.pdbx_description
1 polymer ?
#
loop_
_entity_poly.entity_id
_entity_poly.type
_entity_poly.pdbx_seq_one_letter_code
_entity_poly.pdbx_strand_id
1 'polypeptide(L)'
;SGHLQHIATVLVELAESMDAGRLIEAARTDGAIAVAQRLGYLLDLVDAGNLVDELAAWVKQDQPRFLPLVPGVDSREAARDLRWRLLVNSTIEPDL
;
A
#
# COMPACT_ATOMS: atom_id res chain seq x y z
N SER A 1 9.67 14.29 -16.06
CA SER A 1 9.16 14.35 -14.67
C SER A 1 7.71 14.79 -14.77
N GLY A 2 6.75 13.92 -14.44
CA GLY A 2 5.33 14.17 -14.71
C GLY A 2 4.44 12.93 -14.67
N HIS A 3 5.01 11.72 -14.77
CA HIS A 3 4.25 10.48 -14.62
C HIS A 3 3.91 10.18 -13.15
N LEU A 4 4.78 10.53 -12.20
CA LEU A 4 4.61 10.16 -10.79
C LEU A 4 3.75 11.15 -9.99
N GLN A 5 3.80 12.45 -10.29
CA GLN A 5 2.81 13.42 -9.77
C GLN A 5 1.38 13.04 -10.16
N HIS A 6 1.18 12.53 -11.38
CA HIS A 6 -0.13 12.02 -11.79
C HIS A 6 -0.56 10.81 -10.95
N ILE A 7 0.37 9.94 -10.55
CA ILE A 7 0.07 8.79 -9.68
C ILE A 7 -0.32 9.25 -8.27
N ALA A 8 0.38 10.23 -7.69
CA ALA A 8 0.03 10.76 -6.37
C ALA A 8 -1.39 11.38 -6.37
N THR A 9 -1.71 12.20 -7.36
CA THR A 9 -3.05 12.78 -7.52
C THR A 9 -4.11 11.70 -7.71
N VAL A 10 -3.87 10.71 -8.59
CA VAL A 10 -4.80 9.58 -8.78
C VAL A 10 -5.00 8.79 -7.49
N LEU A 11 -3.96 8.57 -6.70
CA LEU A 11 -4.06 7.85 -5.43
C LEU A 11 -4.89 8.62 -4.39
N VAL A 12 -4.73 9.94 -4.32
CA VAL A 12 -5.54 10.81 -3.44
C VAL A 12 -7.00 10.82 -3.86
N GLU A 13 -7.30 11.10 -5.14
CA GLU A 13 -8.67 11.09 -5.66
C GLU A 13 -9.34 9.71 -5.48
N LEU A 14 -8.57 8.65 -5.69
CA LEU A 14 -9.05 7.30 -5.49
C LEU A 14 -9.35 7.04 -4.01
N ALA A 15 -8.47 7.47 -3.10
CA ALA A 15 -8.70 7.34 -1.65
C ALA A 15 -9.98 8.05 -1.19
N GLU A 16 -10.28 9.24 -1.72
CA GLU A 16 -11.48 10.00 -1.37
C GLU A 16 -12.78 9.29 -1.76
N SER A 17 -12.75 8.42 -2.77
CA SER A 17 -13.90 7.67 -3.27
C SER A 17 -14.00 6.24 -2.74
N MET A 18 -12.97 5.75 -2.05
CA MET A 18 -12.89 4.39 -1.54
C MET A 18 -13.58 4.24 -0.18
N ASP A 19 -14.17 3.07 0.03
CA ASP A 19 -14.65 2.61 1.34
C ASP A 19 -13.73 1.50 1.85
N ALA A 20 -13.17 1.69 3.05
CA ALA A 20 -12.20 0.77 3.64
C ALA A 20 -12.77 -0.63 3.86
N GLY A 21 -14.01 -0.72 4.36
CA GLY A 21 -14.68 -1.99 4.63
C GLY A 21 -14.88 -2.81 3.34
N ARG A 22 -15.38 -2.16 2.29
CA ARG A 22 -15.58 -2.79 0.97
C ARG A 22 -14.27 -3.21 0.33
N LEU A 23 -13.21 -2.41 0.47
CA LEU A 23 -11.87 -2.75 -0.02
C LEU A 23 -11.32 -3.99 0.69
N ILE A 24 -11.43 -4.04 2.02
CA ILE A 24 -11.00 -5.19 2.83
C ILE A 24 -11.81 -6.44 2.46
N GLU A 25 -13.12 -6.32 2.31
CA GLU A 25 -14.00 -7.43 1.93
C GLU A 25 -13.63 -8.00 0.53
N ALA A 26 -13.42 -7.11 -0.45
CA ALA A 26 -12.98 -7.51 -1.78
C ALA A 26 -11.62 -8.22 -1.73
N ALA A 27 -10.65 -7.64 -1.01
CA ALA A 27 -9.32 -8.22 -0.90
C ALA A 27 -9.33 -9.59 -0.19
N ARG A 28 -10.21 -9.80 0.79
CA ARG A 28 -10.41 -11.12 1.42
C ARG A 28 -11.02 -12.13 0.45
N THR A 29 -12.04 -11.72 -0.29
CA THR A 29 -12.77 -12.59 -1.23
C THR A 29 -11.84 -13.11 -2.32
N ASP A 30 -10.98 -12.24 -2.85
CA ASP A 30 -10.05 -12.58 -3.94
C ASP A 30 -8.73 -13.17 -3.44
N GLY A 31 -8.52 -13.29 -2.12
CA GLY A 31 -7.24 -13.70 -1.54
C GLY A 31 -6.09 -12.74 -1.85
N ALA A 32 -6.40 -11.46 -2.08
CA ALA A 32 -5.51 -10.44 -2.60
C ALA A 32 -4.80 -9.63 -1.50
N ILE A 33 -4.44 -10.24 -0.37
CA ILE A 33 -3.75 -9.57 0.75
C ILE A 33 -2.44 -8.88 0.29
N ALA A 34 -1.73 -9.48 -0.67
CA ALA A 34 -0.52 -8.89 -1.23
C ALA A 34 -0.76 -7.56 -1.97
N VAL A 35 -1.96 -7.37 -2.55
CA VAL A 35 -2.37 -6.11 -3.16
C VAL A 35 -2.63 -5.08 -2.06
N ALA A 36 -3.33 -5.47 -1.00
CA ALA A 36 -3.61 -4.60 0.13
C ALA A 36 -2.33 -4.08 0.82
N GLN A 37 -1.32 -4.93 1.00
CA GLN A 37 -0.03 -4.51 1.56
C GLN A 37 0.61 -3.41 0.72
N ARG A 38 0.67 -3.57 -0.62
CA ARG A 38 1.30 -2.59 -1.52
C ARG A 38 0.47 -1.32 -1.67
N LEU A 39 -0.83 -1.46 -1.87
CA LEU A 39 -1.75 -0.32 -2.01
C LEU A 39 -1.73 0.53 -0.74
N GLY A 40 -1.80 -0.12 0.43
CA GLY A 40 -1.75 0.58 1.71
C GLY A 40 -0.49 1.41 1.88
N TYR A 41 0.68 0.86 1.55
CA TYR A 41 1.95 1.62 1.58
C TYR A 41 1.91 2.83 0.64
N LEU A 42 1.39 2.68 -0.58
CA LEU A 42 1.29 3.78 -1.54
C LEU A 42 0.32 4.88 -1.08
N LEU A 43 -0.78 4.50 -0.42
CA LEU A 43 -1.75 5.43 0.15
C LEU A 43 -1.19 6.15 1.40
N ASP A 44 -0.37 5.47 2.21
CA ASP A 44 0.33 6.07 3.36
C ASP A 44 1.32 7.16 2.90
N LEU A 45 2.00 6.95 1.77
CA LEU A 45 2.92 7.96 1.20
C LEU A 45 2.25 9.26 0.78
N VAL A 46 0.93 9.26 0.57
CA VAL A 46 0.16 10.45 0.17
C VAL A 46 -0.79 10.91 1.28
N ASP A 47 -0.59 10.44 2.53
CA ASP A 47 -1.40 10.80 3.70
C ASP A 47 -2.92 10.63 3.47
N ALA A 48 -3.34 9.55 2.81
CA ALA A 48 -4.73 9.27 2.44
C ALA A 48 -5.70 8.99 3.62
N GLY A 49 -5.34 9.40 4.84
CA GLY A 49 -6.24 9.49 5.99
C GLY A 49 -6.82 8.15 6.50
N ASN A 50 -8.07 8.18 6.97
CA ASN A 50 -8.69 7.08 7.72
C ASN A 50 -8.75 5.74 6.96
N LEU A 51 -8.84 5.76 5.63
CA LEU A 51 -8.79 4.57 4.78
C LEU A 51 -7.53 3.73 5.05
N VAL A 52 -6.40 4.42 5.21
CA VAL A 52 -5.08 3.82 5.42
C VAL A 52 -5.01 3.13 6.77
N ASP A 53 -5.56 3.75 7.82
CA ASP A 53 -5.50 3.21 9.17
C ASP A 53 -6.34 1.93 9.34
N GLU A 54 -7.54 1.89 8.75
CA GLU A 54 -8.38 0.70 8.77
C GLU A 54 -7.73 -0.47 8.01
N LEU A 55 -7.14 -0.18 6.86
CA LEU A 55 -6.43 -1.18 6.06
C LEU A 55 -5.17 -1.70 6.79
N ALA A 56 -4.40 -0.80 7.42
CA ALA A 56 -3.23 -1.16 8.21
C ALA A 56 -3.60 -2.02 9.42
N ALA A 57 -4.71 -1.71 10.10
CA ALA A 57 -5.21 -2.52 11.20
C ALA A 57 -5.55 -3.95 10.75
N TRP A 58 -6.20 -4.08 9.59
CA TRP A 58 -6.50 -5.38 9.03
C TRP A 58 -5.23 -6.17 8.65
N VAL A 59 -4.28 -5.55 7.95
CA VAL A 59 -3.00 -6.19 7.59
C VAL A 59 -2.25 -6.65 8.84
N LYS A 60 -2.24 -5.83 9.90
CA LYS A 60 -1.65 -6.19 11.19
C LYS A 60 -2.34 -7.40 11.83
N GLN A 61 -3.67 -7.48 11.74
CA GLN A 61 -4.45 -8.60 12.27
C GLN A 61 -4.21 -9.89 11.49
N ASP A 62 -4.21 -9.82 10.16
CA ASP A 62 -4.02 -10.97 9.27
C ASP A 62 -2.58 -11.53 9.34
N GLN A 63 -1.62 -10.66 9.68
CA GLN A 63 -0.21 -11.01 9.80
C GLN A 63 0.40 -11.69 8.55
N PRO A 64 0.20 -11.16 7.33
CA PRO A 64 0.68 -11.79 6.10
C PRO A 64 2.21 -11.84 6.04
N ARG A 65 2.76 -12.60 5.10
CA ARG A 65 4.22 -12.65 4.94
C ARG A 65 4.76 -11.30 4.46
N PHE A 66 6.04 -11.08 4.74
CA PHE A 66 6.75 -9.97 4.11
C PHE A 66 6.90 -10.24 2.61
N LEU A 67 6.70 -9.20 1.80
CA LEU A 67 6.84 -9.27 0.35
C LEU A 67 7.49 -7.98 -0.20
N PRO A 68 8.15 -8.05 -1.37
CA PRO A 68 8.74 -6.87 -1.99
C PRO A 68 7.67 -5.87 -2.44
N LEU A 69 7.92 -4.59 -2.15
CA LEU A 69 7.10 -3.46 -2.60
C LEU A 69 6.98 -3.49 -4.14
N VAL A 70 8.11 -3.58 -4.84
CA VAL A 70 8.16 -3.73 -6.30
C VAL A 70 8.50 -5.19 -6.66
N PRO A 71 7.56 -5.94 -7.27
CA PRO A 71 7.82 -7.30 -7.72
C PRO A 71 8.98 -7.36 -8.73
N GLY A 72 9.80 -8.40 -8.65
CA GLY A 72 10.92 -8.62 -9.60
C GLY A 72 12.16 -7.77 -9.34
N VAL A 73 12.13 -6.85 -8.38
CA VAL A 73 13.30 -6.07 -7.94
C VAL A 73 13.94 -6.78 -6.74
N ASP A 74 15.28 -6.81 -6.69
CA ASP A 74 16.01 -7.45 -5.59
C ASP A 74 15.64 -6.82 -4.24
N SER A 75 15.48 -7.66 -3.21
CA SER A 75 14.97 -7.25 -1.90
C SER A 75 15.79 -7.82 -0.72
N ARG A 76 16.95 -8.44 -1.00
CA ARG A 76 17.78 -9.08 0.04
C ARG A 76 18.20 -8.13 1.17
N GLU A 77 18.53 -6.90 0.82
CA GLU A 77 18.98 -5.86 1.76
C GLU A 77 17.96 -4.74 1.95
N ALA A 78 16.71 -4.96 1.49
CA ALA A 78 15.65 -3.97 1.57
C ALA A 78 15.22 -3.71 3.03
N ALA A 79 14.93 -2.45 3.34
CA ALA A 79 14.37 -2.07 4.63
C ALA A 79 12.98 -2.71 4.82
N ARG A 80 12.62 -3.02 6.07
CA ARG A 80 11.33 -3.64 6.39
C ARG A 80 10.34 -2.57 6.86
N ASP A 81 9.26 -2.41 6.11
CA ASP A 81 8.09 -1.72 6.60
C ASP A 81 7.26 -2.70 7.43
N LEU A 82 7.14 -2.45 8.73
CA LEU A 82 6.42 -3.33 9.65
C LEU A 82 4.90 -3.12 9.62
N ARG A 83 4.44 -1.93 9.23
CA ARG A 83 3.02 -1.56 9.18
C ARG A 83 2.33 -2.31 8.05
N TRP A 84 2.94 -2.31 6.88
CA TRP A 84 2.44 -2.99 5.68
C TRP A 84 3.07 -4.37 5.47
N ARG A 85 4.05 -4.73 6.30
CA ARG A 85 4.82 -5.98 6.20
C ARG A 85 5.43 -6.10 4.80
N LEU A 86 6.15 -5.06 4.38
CA LEU A 86 6.81 -4.99 3.08
C LEU A 86 8.33 -4.97 3.22
N LEU A 87 9.00 -5.43 2.16
CA LEU A 87 10.40 -5.16 1.89
C LEU A 87 10.44 -3.95 0.94
N VAL A 88 10.85 -2.80 1.45
CA VAL A 88 10.92 -1.54 0.70
C VAL A 88 12.19 -1.58 -0.17
N ASN A 89 12.04 -2.19 -1.34
CA ASN A 89 13.12 -2.49 -2.28
C ASN A 89 13.25 -1.47 -3.43
N SER A 90 12.54 -0.35 -3.31
CA SER A 90 12.66 0.81 -4.20
C SER A 90 12.26 2.05 -3.42
N THR A 91 12.93 3.18 -3.70
CA THR A 91 12.44 4.49 -3.28
C THR A 91 11.22 4.84 -4.13
N ILE A 92 10.13 5.23 -3.49
CA ILE A 92 8.99 5.87 -4.13
C ILE A 92 8.96 7.29 -3.56
N GLU A 93 9.27 8.27 -4.38
CA GLU A 93 9.24 9.68 -3.98
C GLU A 93 7.87 10.24 -4.42
N PRO A 94 6.97 10.59 -3.49
CA PRO A 94 5.79 11.35 -3.85
C PRO A 94 6.24 12.76 -4.24
N ASP A 95 6.02 13.15 -5.50
CA ASP A 95 6.15 14.54 -5.94
C ASP A 95 5.00 15.32 -5.27
N LEU A 96 5.31 16.05 -4.18
CA LEU A 96 4.41 17.02 -3.53
C LEU A 96 4.53 18.40 -4.18
#